data_AF-A0A929NMJ8-F1
#
_entry.id   AF-A0A929NMJ8-F1
#
_cell.length_a   1.000
_cell.length_b   1.000
_cell.length_c   1.000
_cell.angle_alpha   90.00
_cell.angle_beta   90.00
_cell.angle_gamma   90.00
#
_symmetry.space_group_name_H-M   'P 1'
#
loop_
_entity.id
_entity.type
_entity.pdbx_description
1 polymer ?
#
loop_
_entity_poly.entity_id
_entity_poly.type
_entity_poly.pdbx_seq_one_letter_code
_entity_poly.pdbx_strand_id
1 'polypeptide(L)'
;MCKKLVLAIVFLLVIPGMALSVEVYSDGERSLDVGFWGQAWYQWIEDGSASGNKDLNDFMVRRAYMGINGTITPMLDFSVNYAIDKAGKDAKANNDIQLRDAYLRAKLAGEALMVNAGRMWVPVGRTPSTKCLLSLDLDWTRGGLAGGAFFPSVAANRDDGVMLWG
;
A
#
# COMPACT_ATOMS: atom_id res chain seq x y z
N MET A 1 14.45 1.02 -34.90
CA MET A 1 15.03 1.48 -33.61
C MET A 1 14.02 2.23 -32.75
N CYS A 2 13.31 3.24 -33.27
CA CYS A 2 12.34 4.04 -32.48
C CYS A 2 11.23 3.23 -31.79
N LYS A 3 10.67 2.19 -32.42
CA LYS A 3 9.62 1.37 -31.79
C LYS A 3 10.09 0.66 -30.50
N LYS A 4 11.33 0.17 -30.46
CA LYS A 4 11.91 -0.50 -29.27
C LYS A 4 12.22 0.51 -28.15
N LEU A 5 12.68 1.70 -28.52
CA LEU A 5 12.93 2.80 -27.59
C LEU A 5 11.63 3.31 -26.96
N VAL A 6 10.59 3.50 -27.77
CA VAL A 6 9.26 3.91 -27.29
C VAL A 6 8.67 2.84 -26.38
N LEU A 7 8.79 1.56 -26.72
CA LEU A 7 8.32 0.47 -25.86
C LEU A 7 9.08 0.43 -24.53
N ALA A 8 10.40 0.66 -24.54
CA ALA A 8 11.20 0.74 -23.32
C ALA A 8 10.83 1.96 -22.46
N ILE A 9 10.57 3.13 -23.07
CA ILE A 9 10.12 4.32 -22.35
C ILE A 9 8.72 4.11 -21.75
N VAL A 10 7.79 3.54 -22.51
CA VAL A 10 6.44 3.19 -22.00
C VAL A 10 6.56 2.17 -20.86
N PHE A 11 7.41 1.16 -20.99
CA PHE A 11 7.66 0.18 -19.93
C PHE A 11 8.22 0.87 -18.68
N LEU A 12 9.23 1.73 -18.83
CA LEU A 12 9.81 2.52 -17.74
C LEU A 12 8.84 3.51 -17.08
N LEU A 13 7.82 3.98 -17.81
CA LEU A 13 6.78 4.87 -17.29
C LEU A 13 5.62 4.13 -16.59
N VAL A 14 5.39 2.85 -16.92
CA VAL A 14 4.30 2.02 -16.35
C VAL A 14 4.77 1.18 -15.16
N ILE A 15 6.03 0.73 -15.15
CA ILE A 15 6.65 -0.01 -14.03
C ILE A 15 6.63 0.72 -12.66
N PRO A 16 6.71 2.06 -12.55
CA PRO A 16 6.74 2.73 -11.24
C PRO A 16 5.44 2.56 -10.44
N GLY A 17 4.36 2.08 -11.06
CA GLY A 17 3.09 1.81 -10.40
C GLY A 17 2.17 0.97 -11.28
N MET A 18 2.06 -0.31 -10.98
CA MET A 18 1.06 -1.19 -11.58
C MET A 18 -0.13 -1.35 -10.64
N ALA A 19 -1.34 -1.26 -11.17
CA ALA A 19 -2.58 -1.60 -10.47
C ALA A 19 -3.40 -2.53 -11.37
N LEU A 20 -3.88 -3.64 -10.82
CA LEU A 20 -4.78 -4.57 -11.48
C LEU A 20 -5.82 -5.03 -10.47
N SER A 21 -7.06 -5.19 -10.91
CA SER A 21 -8.11 -5.85 -10.13
C SER A 21 -8.91 -6.75 -11.05
N VAL A 22 -9.27 -7.92 -10.56
CA VAL A 22 -10.12 -8.88 -11.26
C VAL A 22 -11.29 -9.22 -10.35
N GLU A 23 -12.51 -8.98 -10.86
CA GLU A 23 -13.72 -9.49 -10.24
C GLU A 23 -13.76 -11.00 -10.48
N VAL A 24 -13.62 -11.79 -9.42
CA VAL A 24 -13.59 -13.25 -9.50
C VAL A 24 -14.98 -13.86 -9.29
N TYR A 25 -15.91 -13.11 -8.71
CA TYR A 25 -17.29 -13.52 -8.49
C TYR A 25 -18.22 -12.31 -8.40
N SER A 26 -19.40 -12.43 -9.00
CA SER A 26 -20.49 -11.47 -8.86
C SER A 26 -21.84 -12.14 -9.12
N ASP A 27 -22.81 -11.94 -8.22
CA ASP A 27 -24.19 -12.39 -8.38
C ASP A 27 -25.23 -11.24 -8.33
N GLY A 28 -24.75 -10.00 -8.36
CA GLY A 28 -25.54 -8.77 -8.30
C GLY A 28 -25.65 -8.17 -6.90
N GLU A 29 -25.74 -8.98 -5.85
CA GLU A 29 -25.75 -8.51 -4.46
C GLU A 29 -24.42 -8.77 -3.74
N ARG A 30 -23.66 -9.76 -4.23
CA ARG A 30 -22.38 -10.17 -3.70
C ARG A 30 -21.33 -10.03 -4.78
N SER A 31 -20.15 -9.62 -4.35
CA SER A 31 -18.99 -9.53 -5.22
C SER A 31 -17.73 -9.96 -4.49
N LEU A 32 -16.76 -10.43 -5.25
CA LEU A 32 -15.41 -10.70 -4.78
C LEU A 32 -14.41 -10.21 -5.81
N ASP A 33 -13.50 -9.37 -5.35
CA ASP A 33 -12.46 -8.73 -6.13
C ASP A 33 -11.10 -9.11 -5.57
N VAL A 34 -10.21 -9.55 -6.45
CA VAL A 34 -8.79 -9.77 -6.13
C VAL A 34 -7.98 -8.74 -6.89
N GLY A 35 -7.31 -7.88 -6.12
CA GLY A 35 -6.50 -6.78 -6.63
C GLY A 35 -5.03 -6.96 -6.31
N PHE A 36 -4.18 -6.48 -7.21
CA PHE A 36 -2.76 -6.31 -6.99
C PHE A 36 -2.35 -4.87 -7.31
N TRP A 37 -1.54 -4.28 -6.45
CA TRP A 37 -0.89 -3.01 -6.71
C TRP A 37 0.59 -3.11 -6.37
N GLY A 38 1.48 -2.66 -7.25
CA GLY A 38 2.92 -2.77 -7.06
C GLY A 38 3.65 -1.53 -7.55
N GLN A 39 4.78 -1.23 -6.92
CA GLN A 39 5.66 -0.13 -7.26
C GLN A 39 7.11 -0.59 -7.19
N ALA A 40 7.79 -0.55 -8.33
CA ALA A 40 9.24 -0.64 -8.39
C ALA A 40 9.86 0.74 -8.12
N TRP A 41 11.07 0.74 -7.56
CA TRP A 41 11.77 1.94 -7.16
C TRP A 41 13.26 1.80 -7.36
N TYR A 42 13.87 2.87 -7.85
CA TYR A 42 15.31 3.02 -7.89
C TYR A 42 15.67 4.26 -7.08
N GLN A 43 16.65 4.13 -6.19
CA GLN A 43 17.20 5.26 -5.45
C GLN A 43 18.72 5.28 -5.56
N TRP A 44 19.23 6.50 -5.66
CA TRP A 44 20.64 6.81 -5.50
C TRP A 44 20.76 7.93 -4.47
N ILE A 45 21.55 7.70 -3.43
CA ILE A 45 21.74 8.64 -2.32
C ILE A 45 23.23 8.74 -2.02
N GLU A 46 23.80 9.92 -2.20
CA GLU A 46 25.17 10.23 -1.77
C GLU A 46 25.27 10.16 -0.24
N ASP A 47 26.37 9.59 0.29
CA ASP A 47 26.59 9.40 1.74
C ASP A 47 25.44 8.62 2.47
N GLY A 48 24.69 7.78 1.75
CA GLY A 48 23.54 7.04 2.27
C GLY A 48 23.84 5.68 2.92
N SER A 49 25.08 5.19 2.85
CA SER A 49 25.48 3.87 3.35
C SER A 49 26.30 3.95 4.65
N ALA A 50 26.00 3.06 5.60
CA ALA A 50 26.68 2.99 6.89
C ALA A 50 28.06 2.30 6.84
N SER A 51 28.48 1.75 5.68
CA SER A 51 29.74 1.04 5.51
C SER A 51 30.48 1.49 4.26
N GLY A 52 31.74 1.92 4.42
CA GLY A 52 32.86 1.98 3.45
C GLY A 52 32.64 2.63 2.08
N ASN A 53 31.62 2.20 1.35
CA ASN A 53 31.11 2.84 0.15
C ASN A 53 30.05 3.87 0.58
N LYS A 54 30.30 5.15 0.30
CA LYS A 54 29.48 6.26 0.80
C LYS A 54 28.11 6.30 0.11
N ASP A 55 28.07 5.98 -1.17
CA ASP A 55 26.85 6.12 -1.97
C ASP A 55 25.98 4.86 -1.88
N LEU A 56 24.69 5.06 -1.65
CA LEU A 56 23.67 4.01 -1.68
C LEU A 56 23.05 3.95 -3.07
N ASN A 57 23.02 2.74 -3.65
CA ASN A 57 22.38 2.46 -4.93
C ASN A 57 21.47 1.24 -4.78
N ASP A 58 20.15 1.44 -4.75
CA ASP A 58 19.18 0.36 -4.56
C ASP A 58 18.15 0.34 -5.69
N PHE A 59 18.00 -0.83 -6.32
CA PHE A 59 16.80 -1.20 -7.06
C PHE A 59 15.95 -2.12 -6.18
N MET A 60 14.70 -1.74 -5.90
CA MET A 60 13.81 -2.48 -5.00
C MET A 60 12.36 -2.48 -5.48
N VAL A 61 11.59 -3.47 -5.03
CA VAL A 61 10.14 -3.36 -4.99
C VAL A 61 9.77 -2.58 -3.73
N ARG A 62 9.49 -1.28 -3.89
CA ARG A 62 9.21 -0.39 -2.76
C ARG A 62 7.94 -0.81 -2.02
N ARG A 63 6.91 -1.20 -2.77
CA ARG A 63 5.61 -1.63 -2.26
C ARG A 63 4.97 -2.65 -3.19
N ALA A 64 4.47 -3.76 -2.66
CA ALA A 64 3.56 -4.66 -3.36
C ALA A 64 2.42 -5.06 -2.44
N TYR A 65 1.19 -4.88 -2.90
CA TYR A 65 -0.04 -5.00 -2.15
C TYR A 65 -0.97 -5.96 -2.90
N MET A 66 -1.52 -6.93 -2.19
CA MET A 66 -2.54 -7.84 -2.69
C MET A 66 -3.79 -7.64 -1.83
N GLY A 67 -4.87 -7.21 -2.47
CA GLY A 67 -6.16 -6.97 -1.83
C GLY A 67 -7.17 -8.04 -2.22
N ILE A 68 -7.95 -8.48 -1.26
CA ILE A 68 -9.15 -9.29 -1.44
C ILE A 68 -10.28 -8.48 -0.82
N ASN A 69 -11.20 -8.00 -1.65
CA ASN A 69 -12.33 -7.19 -1.22
C ASN A 69 -13.61 -7.87 -1.66
N GLY A 70 -14.68 -7.70 -0.90
CA GLY A 70 -15.95 -8.23 -1.35
C GLY A 70 -17.15 -7.65 -0.64
N THR A 71 -18.28 -7.76 -1.31
CA THR A 71 -19.60 -7.43 -0.81
C THR A 71 -20.26 -8.73 -0.36
N ILE A 72 -20.58 -8.86 0.93
CA ILE A 72 -21.26 -10.05 1.49
C ILE A 72 -22.78 -9.88 1.36
N THR A 73 -23.25 -8.67 1.65
CA THR A 73 -24.62 -8.19 1.42
C THR A 73 -24.55 -6.71 1.05
N PRO A 74 -25.62 -6.09 0.52
CA PRO A 74 -25.61 -4.65 0.22
C PRO A 74 -25.29 -3.73 1.41
N MET A 75 -25.33 -4.25 2.65
CA MET A 75 -25.02 -3.52 3.87
C MET A 75 -23.67 -3.91 4.49
N LEU A 76 -22.99 -4.95 4.00
CA LEU A 76 -21.81 -5.51 4.65
C LEU A 76 -20.72 -5.86 3.62
N ASP A 77 -19.61 -5.16 3.72
CA ASP A 77 -18.41 -5.43 2.92
C ASP A 77 -17.28 -5.98 3.82
N PHE A 78 -16.28 -6.56 3.18
CA PHE A 78 -15.01 -6.91 3.82
C PHE A 78 -13.82 -6.53 2.96
N SER A 79 -12.67 -6.31 3.61
CA SER A 79 -11.41 -6.02 2.95
C SER A 79 -10.26 -6.68 3.69
N VAL A 80 -9.44 -7.43 2.97
CA VAL A 80 -8.21 -8.04 3.44
C VAL A 80 -7.09 -7.61 2.50
N ASN A 81 -6.03 -7.02 3.03
CA ASN A 81 -4.89 -6.57 2.25
C ASN A 81 -3.61 -7.12 2.85
N TYR A 82 -2.82 -7.81 2.04
CA TYR A 82 -1.45 -8.18 2.33
C TYR A 82 -0.50 -7.22 1.65
N ALA A 83 0.64 -6.96 2.24
CA ALA A 83 1.66 -6.16 1.60
C ALA A 83 3.07 -6.56 2.01
N ILE A 84 3.98 -6.36 1.07
CA ILE A 84 5.43 -6.42 1.24
C ILE A 84 6.00 -5.04 0.90
N ASP A 85 6.90 -4.54 1.74
CA ASP A 85 7.57 -3.26 1.52
C ASP A 85 9.09 -3.49 1.37
N LYS A 86 9.74 -2.70 0.51
CA LYS A 86 11.20 -2.62 0.36
C LYS A 86 11.89 -3.96 0.01
N ALA A 87 11.19 -4.86 -0.68
CA ALA A 87 11.76 -6.14 -1.08
C ALA A 87 12.93 -5.95 -2.06
N GLY A 88 14.05 -6.62 -1.77
CA GLY A 88 15.29 -6.48 -2.55
C GLY A 88 16.24 -5.40 -2.04
N LYS A 89 15.90 -4.69 -0.95
CA LYS A 89 16.81 -3.78 -0.25
C LYS A 89 17.77 -4.55 0.68
N ASP A 90 19.04 -4.17 0.74
CA ASP A 90 20.11 -4.91 1.40
C ASP A 90 19.87 -5.19 2.92
N ALA A 91 20.36 -6.37 3.34
CA ALA A 91 20.41 -7.16 4.59
C ALA A 91 19.65 -6.79 5.89
N LYS A 92 18.89 -5.69 5.98
CA LYS A 92 18.11 -5.31 7.19
C LYS A 92 16.64 -4.96 6.93
N ALA A 93 16.16 -5.17 5.71
CA ALA A 93 14.75 -4.95 5.38
C ALA A 93 13.91 -6.18 5.77
N ASN A 94 12.90 -5.99 6.62
CA ASN A 94 11.84 -6.98 6.82
C ASN A 94 11.06 -7.13 5.51
N ASN A 95 11.43 -8.14 4.73
CA ASN A 95 10.79 -8.50 3.47
C ASN A 95 9.61 -9.46 3.67
N ASP A 96 9.10 -9.57 4.90
CA ASP A 96 7.99 -10.46 5.21
C ASP A 96 6.68 -9.94 4.63
N ILE A 97 5.83 -10.88 4.21
CA ILE A 97 4.45 -10.58 3.84
C ILE A 97 3.69 -10.23 5.11
N GLN A 98 3.15 -9.02 5.18
CA GLN A 98 2.44 -8.52 6.35
C GLN A 98 0.96 -8.36 6.05
N LEU A 99 0.11 -8.75 6.99
CA LEU A 99 -1.29 -8.38 6.97
C LEU A 99 -1.41 -6.88 7.23
N ARG A 100 -1.81 -6.14 6.20
CA ARG A 100 -1.87 -4.69 6.21
C ARG A 100 -3.21 -4.21 6.73
N ASP A 101 -4.30 -4.69 6.16
CA ASP A 101 -5.66 -4.30 6.57
C ASP A 101 -6.53 -5.57 6.56
N ALA A 102 -7.40 -5.73 7.56
CA ALA A 102 -8.37 -6.82 7.65
C ALA A 102 -9.56 -6.34 8.46
N TYR A 103 -10.64 -5.94 7.80
CA TYR A 103 -11.80 -5.39 8.46
C TYR A 103 -13.11 -5.69 7.72
N LEU A 104 -14.20 -5.61 8.48
CA LEU A 104 -15.58 -5.60 8.00
C LEU A 104 -16.09 -4.17 7.99
N ARG A 105 -16.99 -3.85 7.05
CA ARG A 105 -17.63 -2.54 6.90
C ARG A 105 -19.14 -2.72 6.88
N ALA A 106 -19.82 -2.23 7.90
CA ALA A 106 -21.27 -2.16 7.95
C ALA A 106 -21.76 -0.78 7.49
N LYS A 107 -22.60 -0.74 6.46
CA LYS A 107 -23.18 0.48 5.89
C LYS A 107 -24.49 0.80 6.61
N LEU A 108 -24.43 1.69 7.60
CA LEU A 108 -25.59 2.08 8.41
C LEU A 108 -26.55 2.99 7.65
N ALA A 109 -26.01 3.87 6.80
CA ALA A 109 -26.78 4.76 5.92
C ALA A 109 -26.12 4.85 4.54
N GLY A 110 -25.89 3.69 3.92
CA GLY A 110 -25.09 3.59 2.69
C GLY A 110 -23.64 4.02 2.92
N GLU A 111 -23.05 4.71 1.96
CA GLU A 111 -21.67 5.23 2.05
C GLU A 111 -21.54 6.51 2.92
N ALA A 112 -22.67 7.08 3.37
CA ALA A 112 -22.68 8.31 4.18
C ALA A 112 -22.47 8.07 5.68
N LEU A 113 -22.70 6.85 6.15
CA LEU A 113 -22.40 6.45 7.52
C LEU A 113 -22.11 4.96 7.57
N MET A 114 -20.89 4.64 7.98
CA MET A 114 -20.33 3.31 7.98
C MET A 114 -19.59 3.03 9.28
N VAL A 115 -19.66 1.79 9.74
CA VAL A 115 -18.85 1.29 10.84
C VAL A 115 -17.88 0.27 10.28
N ASN A 116 -16.59 0.55 10.41
CA ASN A 116 -15.53 -0.38 10.07
C ASN A 116 -15.04 -1.05 11.36
N ALA A 117 -14.92 -2.38 11.39
CA ALA A 117 -14.43 -3.13 12.53
C ALA A 117 -13.33 -4.13 12.11
N GLY A 118 -12.17 -4.06 12.76
CA GLY A 118 -11.01 -4.92 12.48
C GLY A 118 -9.70 -4.14 12.47
N ARG A 119 -8.68 -4.71 11.82
CA ARG A 119 -7.40 -4.05 11.57
C ARG A 119 -7.54 -3.11 10.39
N MET A 120 -7.33 -1.82 10.61
CA MET A 120 -7.36 -0.85 9.52
C MET A 120 -6.46 0.34 9.78
N TRP A 121 -6.25 1.12 8.74
CA TRP A 121 -5.58 2.41 8.83
C TRP A 121 -6.43 3.43 9.62
N VAL A 122 -5.80 4.16 10.55
CA VAL A 122 -6.47 5.15 11.42
C VAL A 122 -6.39 6.56 10.82
N PRO A 123 -7.53 7.27 10.57
CA PRO A 123 -7.61 8.49 9.78
C PRO A 123 -7.02 9.80 10.34
N VAL A 124 -5.77 9.80 10.79
CA VAL A 124 -5.15 10.96 11.47
C VAL A 124 -4.32 11.88 10.54
N GLY A 125 -4.48 11.76 9.22
CA GLY A 125 -3.82 12.66 8.25
C GLY A 125 -4.22 12.41 6.79
N ARG A 126 -3.90 13.35 5.88
CA ARG A 126 -4.23 13.24 4.43
C ARG A 126 -3.26 12.38 3.61
N THR A 127 -2.03 12.25 4.08
CA THR A 127 -0.94 11.55 3.37
C THR A 127 -1.20 10.07 3.03
N PRO A 128 -1.88 9.26 3.85
CA PRO A 128 -2.11 7.84 3.55
C PRO A 128 -3.32 7.56 2.65
N SER A 129 -4.18 8.55 2.39
CA SER A 129 -5.21 8.47 1.33
C SER A 129 -4.58 8.50 -0.07
N THR A 130 -3.35 8.98 -0.21
CA THR A 130 -2.71 9.20 -1.50
C THR A 130 -1.72 8.10 -1.88
N LYS A 131 -2.15 6.81 -1.83
CA LYS A 131 -1.33 5.61 -2.13
C LYS A 131 -0.37 5.79 -3.33
N CYS A 132 -0.77 6.61 -4.31
CA CYS A 132 -0.09 6.88 -5.58
C CYS A 132 0.64 8.24 -5.72
N LEU A 133 0.54 9.22 -4.79
CA LEU A 133 1.17 10.54 -4.97
C LEU A 133 2.48 10.74 -4.20
N LEU A 134 2.94 9.73 -3.44
CA LEU A 134 4.07 9.84 -2.52
C LEU A 134 5.41 9.40 -3.11
N SER A 135 5.53 9.27 -4.43
CA SER A 135 6.83 8.98 -5.07
C SER A 135 7.89 10.02 -4.65
N LEU A 136 7.51 11.29 -4.43
CA LEU A 136 8.44 12.34 -4.03
C LEU A 136 8.68 12.44 -2.50
N ASP A 137 7.91 11.74 -1.66
CA ASP A 137 8.18 11.71 -0.22
C ASP A 137 9.25 10.64 0.05
N LEU A 138 10.42 11.09 0.51
CA LEU A 138 11.48 10.20 0.98
C LEU A 138 10.95 9.31 2.11
N ASP A 139 11.16 7.99 1.97
CA ASP A 139 10.79 6.95 2.95
C ASP A 139 11.43 7.13 4.34
N TRP A 140 12.32 8.11 4.51
CA TRP A 140 13.05 8.36 5.75
C TRP A 140 12.21 9.04 6.83
N THR A 141 11.19 9.82 6.45
CA THR A 141 10.26 10.50 7.39
C THR A 141 8.96 9.75 7.62
N ARG A 142 8.63 8.76 6.78
CA ARG A 142 7.32 8.10 6.80
C ARG A 142 7.45 6.59 6.71
N GLY A 143 7.04 5.90 7.78
CA GLY A 143 6.92 4.44 7.82
C GLY A 143 8.17 3.67 8.28
N GLY A 144 9.21 4.38 8.73
CA GLY A 144 10.35 3.79 9.44
C GLY A 144 10.34 4.16 10.93
N LEU A 145 11.20 3.49 11.71
CA LEU A 145 11.42 3.70 13.15
C LEU A 145 11.56 5.19 13.58
N ALA A 146 11.98 6.07 12.67
CA ALA A 146 12.18 7.50 12.92
C ALA A 146 10.91 8.37 12.89
N GLY A 147 9.78 7.88 12.33
CA GLY A 147 8.55 8.66 12.21
C GLY A 147 7.52 8.44 13.33
N GLY A 148 7.76 7.49 14.25
CA GLY A 148 6.78 7.02 15.22
C GLY A 148 6.21 8.10 16.16
N ALA A 149 6.95 9.18 16.42
CA ALA A 149 6.50 10.28 17.28
C ALA A 149 5.39 11.15 16.65
N PHE A 150 5.21 11.10 15.32
CA PHE A 150 4.21 11.91 14.60
C PHE A 150 2.94 11.13 14.26
N PHE A 151 2.84 9.88 14.71
CA PHE A 151 1.81 8.94 14.30
C PHE A 151 1.19 8.29 15.55
N PRO A 152 -0.09 8.55 15.84
CA PRO A 152 -0.74 8.09 17.08
C PRO A 152 -1.14 6.60 17.05
N SER A 153 -0.64 5.82 16.09
CA SER A 153 -0.99 4.41 15.92
C SER A 153 0.24 3.57 15.60
N VAL A 154 0.21 2.32 16.06
CA VAL A 154 1.31 1.36 15.93
C VAL A 154 1.45 0.92 14.46
N ALA A 155 2.60 0.34 14.09
CA ALA A 155 2.81 -0.36 12.82
C ALA A 155 2.33 0.38 11.54
N ALA A 156 2.93 1.55 11.25
CA ALA A 156 2.65 2.32 10.02
C ALA A 156 1.19 2.80 9.91
N ASN A 157 0.68 3.34 11.02
CA ASN A 157 -0.62 3.97 11.19
C ASN A 157 -1.84 3.03 11.18
N ARG A 158 -1.68 1.81 11.69
CA ARG A 158 -2.74 0.79 11.65
C ARG A 158 -2.98 0.23 13.03
N ASP A 159 -4.26 0.04 13.34
CA ASP A 159 -4.63 -0.51 14.63
C ASP A 159 -5.86 -1.42 14.51
N ASP A 160 -6.04 -2.24 15.52
CA ASP A 160 -7.20 -3.12 15.68
C ASP A 160 -8.28 -2.34 16.43
N GLY A 161 -9.43 -2.12 15.82
CA GLY A 161 -10.47 -1.33 16.46
C GLY A 161 -11.76 -1.20 15.67
N VAL A 162 -12.59 -0.27 16.12
CA VAL A 162 -13.86 0.10 15.49
C VAL A 162 -13.80 1.58 15.13
N MET A 163 -14.13 1.90 13.88
CA MET A 163 -14.13 3.24 13.34
C MET A 163 -15.51 3.57 12.76
N LEU A 164 -16.09 4.68 13.20
CA LEU A 164 -17.23 5.31 12.54
C LEU A 164 -16.72 6.26 11.45
N TRP A 165 -17.25 6.15 10.23
CA TRP A 165 -16.80 6.91 9.05
C TRP A 165 -18.00 7.32 8.17
N GLY A 166 -17.96 8.52 7.60
CA GLY A 166 -19.05 9.08 6.79
C GLY A 166 -18.74 10.46 6.26
#